data_AF-A0A957TWF2-F1
#
_entry.id   AF-A0A957TWF2-F1
#
_cell.length_a   1.000
_cell.length_b   1.000
_cell.length_c   1.000
_cell.angle_alpha   90.00
_cell.angle_beta   90.00
_cell.angle_gamma   90.00
#
_symmetry.space_group_name_H-M   'P 1'
#
loop_
_entity.id
_entity.type
_entity.pdbx_description
1 polymer ?
#
loop_
_entity_poly.entity_id
_entity_poly.type
_entity_poly.pdbx_seq_one_letter_code
_entity_poly.pdbx_strand_id
1 'polypeptide(L)'
;MDEVSVPVAHVDDPSAISALLVALRELHGPTYEFAVGQWSGDVHIIAPPGAVLFRFLMETDGAAIALHPGDRVHGGADDGNYRPIEESMAEVTVDHCASLWPGDVVTATAEQAVVLSGSGRYFEVTVEETAYCAPRAAFLRNLADHPGGCAAYPGAFRREAIPPQRPAQAAGDQRGVNRINEHTLDMRIDRKPPPIRHYHGPIAIGEGETVNHSEIAIVLPRSVYGLPEVDQLDMGHLVIYRRPAVDPTDTMIVPVQPGSIVVTPATPEQTMGHCFENCFAMLIAIPGFVAPYHML
;
A
#
# COMPACT_ATOMS: atom_id res chain seq x y z
N MET A 1 -6.72 -27.04 -16.06
CA MET A 1 -6.83 -25.79 -15.28
C MET A 1 -5.47 -25.15 -15.42
N ASP A 2 -5.41 -24.00 -16.07
CA ASP A 2 -4.15 -23.28 -16.23
C ASP A 2 -3.59 -22.94 -14.84
N GLU A 3 -2.28 -23.05 -14.70
CA GLU A 3 -1.59 -22.75 -13.46
C GLU A 3 -1.73 -21.25 -13.17
N VAL A 4 -2.46 -20.91 -12.12
CA VAL A 4 -2.70 -19.51 -11.75
C VAL A 4 -1.41 -18.94 -11.20
N SER A 5 -0.81 -18.01 -11.93
CA SER A 5 0.41 -17.32 -11.52
C SER A 5 0.08 -16.12 -10.65
N VAL A 6 0.86 -15.95 -9.58
CA VAL A 6 0.87 -14.73 -8.77
C VAL A 6 1.61 -13.66 -9.58
N PRO A 7 1.01 -12.48 -9.85
CA PRO A 7 1.74 -11.40 -10.50
C PRO A 7 2.88 -10.91 -9.61
N VAL A 8 4.11 -11.02 -10.11
CA VAL A 8 5.34 -10.59 -9.43
C VAL A 8 6.18 -9.80 -10.42
N ALA A 9 6.71 -8.67 -9.96
CA ALA A 9 7.67 -7.88 -10.72
C ALA A 9 8.78 -7.33 -9.81
N HIS A 10 9.87 -6.91 -10.42
CA HIS A 10 10.86 -6.03 -9.80
C HIS A 10 10.87 -4.70 -10.55
N VAL A 11 11.13 -3.59 -9.86
CA VAL A 11 11.17 -2.24 -10.44
C VAL A 11 12.18 -2.06 -11.58
N ASP A 12 13.17 -2.94 -11.65
CA ASP A 12 14.18 -2.98 -12.72
C ASP A 12 13.85 -3.95 -13.86
N ASP A 13 12.68 -4.60 -13.85
CA ASP A 13 12.22 -5.49 -14.91
C ASP A 13 10.98 -4.90 -15.62
N PRO A 14 11.17 -4.12 -16.69
CA PRO A 14 10.07 -3.52 -17.45
C PRO A 14 9.08 -4.54 -18.01
N SER A 15 9.53 -5.76 -18.33
CA SER A 15 8.66 -6.79 -18.91
C SER A 15 7.71 -7.35 -17.84
N ALA A 16 8.24 -7.65 -16.65
CA ALA A 16 7.46 -8.12 -15.52
C ALA A 16 6.51 -7.01 -15.01
N ILE A 17 6.96 -5.75 -14.98
CA ILE A 17 6.10 -4.60 -14.67
C ILE A 17 4.94 -4.51 -15.66
N SER A 18 5.22 -4.59 -16.96
CA SER A 18 4.15 -4.53 -17.97
C SER A 18 3.13 -5.66 -17.78
N ALA A 19 3.59 -6.88 -17.49
CA ALA A 19 2.70 -8.01 -17.22
C ALA A 19 1.88 -7.80 -15.94
N LEU A 20 2.50 -7.30 -14.88
CA LEU A 20 1.85 -6.98 -13.60
C LEU A 20 0.76 -5.90 -13.78
N LEU A 21 1.04 -4.84 -14.54
CA LEU A 21 0.07 -3.77 -14.80
C LEU A 21 -1.12 -4.26 -15.64
N VAL A 22 -0.89 -5.19 -16.58
CA VAL A 22 -1.98 -5.85 -17.32
C VAL A 22 -2.83 -6.68 -16.36
N ALA A 23 -2.21 -7.52 -15.52
CA ALA A 23 -2.93 -8.36 -14.55
C ALA A 23 -3.76 -7.52 -13.56
N LEU A 24 -3.24 -6.39 -13.08
CA LEU A 24 -3.98 -5.49 -12.20
C LEU A 24 -5.19 -4.85 -12.89
N ARG A 25 -5.05 -4.42 -14.15
CA ARG A 25 -6.17 -3.88 -14.94
C ARG A 25 -7.23 -4.93 -15.25
N GLU A 26 -6.82 -6.16 -15.54
CA GLU A 26 -7.75 -7.27 -15.73
C GLU A 26 -8.49 -7.63 -14.43
N LEU A 27 -7.78 -7.59 -13.30
CA LEU A 27 -8.35 -7.89 -11.98
C LEU A 27 -9.36 -6.84 -11.52
N HIS A 28 -9.02 -5.56 -11.64
CA HIS A 28 -9.80 -4.45 -11.05
C HIS A 28 -10.70 -3.71 -12.05
N GLY A 29 -10.49 -3.93 -13.34
CA GLY A 29 -11.26 -3.25 -14.39
C GLY A 29 -10.88 -1.77 -14.56
N PRO A 30 -11.68 -1.02 -15.34
CA PRO A 30 -11.32 0.33 -15.79
C PRO A 30 -11.49 1.42 -14.72
N THR A 31 -12.03 1.10 -13.54
CA THR A 31 -12.18 2.08 -12.44
C THR A 31 -10.87 2.35 -11.70
N TYR A 32 -9.82 1.57 -12.01
CA TYR A 32 -8.48 1.74 -11.45
C TYR A 32 -7.46 1.82 -12.59
N GLU A 33 -6.59 2.82 -12.52
CA GLU A 33 -5.41 2.88 -13.37
C GLU A 33 -4.17 2.63 -12.52
N PHE A 34 -3.22 1.92 -13.11
CA PHE A 34 -1.98 1.53 -12.45
C PHE A 34 -0.79 1.98 -13.27
N ALA A 35 0.26 2.45 -12.59
CA ALA A 35 1.54 2.74 -13.19
C ALA A 35 2.69 2.39 -12.24
N VAL A 36 3.84 2.06 -12.83
CA VAL A 36 5.15 2.05 -12.15
C VAL A 36 6.02 3.01 -12.94
N GLY A 37 6.67 3.93 -12.25
CA GLY A 37 7.43 4.97 -12.91
C GLY A 37 8.57 5.50 -12.07
N GLN A 38 9.26 6.47 -12.64
CA GLN A 38 10.36 7.19 -12.02
C GLN A 38 10.30 8.66 -12.39
N TRP A 39 10.82 9.52 -11.52
CA TRP A 39 10.99 10.94 -11.81
C TRP A 39 12.40 11.41 -11.44
N SER A 40 12.81 12.53 -12.03
CA SER A 40 14.04 13.24 -11.71
C SER A 40 13.85 14.72 -11.97
N GLY A 41 14.32 15.57 -11.05
CA GLY A 41 14.09 17.01 -11.06
C GLY A 41 12.70 17.38 -10.53
N ASP A 42 12.25 18.58 -10.91
CA ASP A 42 10.95 19.10 -10.48
C ASP A 42 9.83 18.55 -11.37
N VAL A 43 8.80 17.99 -10.75
CA VAL A 43 7.62 17.45 -11.45
C VAL A 43 6.33 17.93 -10.80
N HIS A 44 5.33 18.17 -11.63
CA HIS A 44 3.96 18.48 -11.22
C HIS A 44 3.09 17.24 -11.41
N ILE A 45 2.45 16.80 -10.34
CA ILE A 45 1.51 15.68 -10.35
C ILE A 45 0.11 16.25 -10.24
N ILE A 46 -0.76 15.83 -11.14
CA ILE A 46 -2.16 16.21 -11.17
C ILE A 46 -2.97 14.97 -11.57
N ALA A 47 -4.07 14.71 -10.87
CA ALA A 47 -4.98 13.64 -11.25
C ALA A 47 -5.97 14.13 -12.32
N PRO A 48 -6.54 13.23 -13.14
CA PRO A 48 -7.67 13.57 -14.00
C PRO A 48 -8.86 14.12 -13.19
N PRO A 49 -9.73 14.97 -13.78
CA PRO A 49 -10.94 15.45 -13.11
C PRO A 49 -11.82 14.30 -12.60
N GLY A 50 -12.26 14.40 -11.33
CA GLY A 50 -13.07 13.38 -10.67
C GLY A 50 -12.29 12.13 -10.25
N ALA A 51 -10.96 12.20 -10.23
CA ALA A 51 -10.08 11.12 -9.79
C ALA A 51 -9.09 11.61 -8.72
N VAL A 52 -8.61 10.66 -7.93
CA VAL A 52 -7.52 10.83 -6.97
C VAL A 52 -6.39 9.90 -7.39
N LEU A 53 -5.17 10.44 -7.43
CA LEU A 53 -3.95 9.68 -7.69
C LEU A 53 -3.19 9.49 -6.39
N PHE A 54 -2.92 8.22 -6.04
CA PHE A 54 -2.06 7.81 -4.94
C PHE A 54 -0.72 7.33 -5.49
N ARG A 55 0.37 7.99 -5.08
CA ARG A 55 1.73 7.63 -5.46
C ARG A 55 2.48 7.08 -4.25
N PHE A 56 2.81 5.80 -4.32
CA PHE A 56 3.51 5.03 -3.31
C PHE A 56 5.01 5.01 -3.61
N LEU A 57 5.82 5.58 -2.72
CA LEU A 57 7.25 5.76 -2.97
C LEU A 57 8.04 4.50 -2.61
N MET A 58 8.79 3.97 -3.57
CA MET A 58 9.59 2.75 -3.41
C MET A 58 11.07 3.08 -3.19
N GLU A 59 11.55 4.11 -3.87
CA GLU A 59 12.92 4.62 -3.80
C GLU A 59 12.87 6.14 -3.90
N THR A 60 13.75 6.82 -3.18
CA THR A 60 13.88 8.28 -3.23
C THR A 60 15.34 8.70 -3.07
N ASP A 61 15.77 9.70 -3.80
CA ASP A 61 17.07 10.37 -3.61
C ASP A 61 16.89 11.88 -3.69
N GLY A 62 17.19 12.55 -2.57
CA GLY A 62 16.95 13.99 -2.40
C GLY A 62 15.50 14.43 -2.63
N ALA A 63 14.54 13.51 -2.55
CA ALA A 63 13.14 13.78 -2.87
C ALA A 63 12.48 14.68 -1.82
N ALA A 64 11.64 15.59 -2.29
CA ALA A 64 10.82 16.42 -1.41
C ALA A 64 9.47 16.75 -2.07
N ILE A 65 8.49 17.09 -1.22
CA ILE A 65 7.19 17.62 -1.61
C ILE A 65 7.10 19.08 -1.16
N ALA A 66 6.62 19.97 -2.03
CA ALA A 66 6.22 21.31 -1.63
C ALA A 66 4.84 21.26 -0.96
N LEU A 67 4.74 21.85 0.23
CA LEU A 67 3.53 21.90 1.04
C LEU A 67 3.13 23.35 1.29
N HIS A 68 1.82 23.59 1.29
CA HIS A 68 1.23 24.91 1.44
C HIS A 68 0.27 24.98 2.63
N PRO A 69 0.05 26.16 3.23
CA PRO A 69 -0.94 26.34 4.29
C PRO A 69 -2.30 25.77 3.91
N GLY A 70 -2.85 24.93 4.80
CA GLY A 70 -4.13 24.24 4.58
C GLY A 70 -4.01 22.86 3.94
N ASP A 71 -2.84 22.46 3.42
CA ASP A 71 -2.61 21.06 3.04
C ASP A 71 -2.74 20.16 4.27
N ARG A 72 -3.42 19.02 4.08
CA ARG A 72 -3.55 17.98 5.11
C ARG A 72 -2.50 16.92 4.90
N VAL A 73 -1.76 16.57 5.94
CA VAL A 73 -0.78 15.48 5.91
C VAL A 73 -1.07 14.48 7.01
N HIS A 74 -0.63 13.24 6.82
CA HIS A 74 -0.62 12.22 7.85
C HIS A 74 0.81 12.05 8.38
N GLY A 75 1.01 12.14 9.70
CA GLY A 75 2.37 12.09 10.27
C GLY A 75 3.17 13.37 10.04
N GLY A 76 2.57 14.54 10.26
CA GLY A 76 3.33 15.80 10.30
C GLY A 76 4.41 15.77 11.39
N ALA A 77 5.55 16.41 11.14
CA ALA A 77 6.64 16.47 12.13
C ALA A 77 6.29 17.45 13.27
N ASP A 78 6.90 17.28 14.45
CA ASP A 78 6.71 18.16 15.61
C ASP A 78 7.44 19.51 15.50
N ASP A 79 7.93 19.89 14.31
CA ASP A 79 8.80 21.05 14.09
C ASP A 79 8.07 22.41 14.06
N GLY A 80 6.75 22.43 14.30
CA GLY A 80 5.92 23.62 14.38
C GLY A 80 5.32 24.09 13.06
N ASN A 81 5.68 23.49 11.92
CA ASN A 81 5.08 23.77 10.61
C ASN A 81 3.73 23.09 10.39
N TYR A 82 3.29 22.34 11.40
CA TYR A 82 2.10 21.50 11.38
C TYR A 82 1.24 21.81 12.60
N ARG A 83 -0.06 21.92 12.37
CA ARG A 83 -1.09 22.00 13.41
C ARG A 83 -1.83 20.67 13.46
N PRO A 84 -1.73 19.89 14.55
CA PRO A 84 -2.51 18.67 14.71
C PRO A 84 -4.01 18.93 14.57
N ILE A 85 -4.72 18.02 13.90
CA ILE A 85 -6.18 18.03 13.80
C ILE A 85 -6.74 16.77 14.47
N GLU A 86 -7.24 15.79 13.71
CA GLU A 86 -7.78 14.52 14.21
C GLU A 86 -6.87 13.36 13.79
N GLU A 87 -6.85 12.27 14.55
CA GLU A 87 -6.31 10.95 14.13
C GLU A 87 -5.00 11.00 13.33
N SER A 88 -3.90 11.39 13.98
CA SER A 88 -2.54 11.55 13.41
C SER A 88 -2.41 12.47 12.19
N MET A 89 -3.50 13.07 11.72
CA MET A 89 -3.51 14.08 10.69
C MET A 89 -3.09 15.43 11.24
N ALA A 90 -2.43 16.20 10.39
CA ALA A 90 -2.06 17.58 10.68
C ALA A 90 -2.32 18.47 9.46
N GLU A 91 -2.54 19.75 9.73
CA GLU A 91 -2.64 20.78 8.70
C GLU A 91 -1.34 21.57 8.64
N VAL A 92 -0.83 21.80 7.44
CA VAL A 92 0.34 22.63 7.20
C VAL A 92 0.02 24.10 7.53
N THR A 93 0.90 24.77 8.27
CA THR A 93 0.69 26.15 8.74
C THR A 93 1.48 27.19 7.94
N VAL A 94 2.58 26.78 7.31
CA VAL A 94 3.48 27.64 6.53
C VAL A 94 3.98 26.90 5.29
N ASP A 95 4.28 27.65 4.23
CA ASP A 95 4.93 27.11 3.03
C ASP A 95 6.28 26.50 3.39
N HIS A 96 6.51 25.25 3.02
CA HIS A 96 7.81 24.60 3.18
C HIS A 96 7.94 23.37 2.28
N CYS A 97 9.16 22.83 2.20
CA CYS A 97 9.42 21.54 1.56
C CYS A 97 9.65 20.48 2.63
N ALA A 98 8.96 19.35 2.51
CA ALA A 98 9.16 18.19 3.37
C ALA A 98 9.88 17.08 2.60
N SER A 99 10.91 16.48 3.19
CA SER A 99 11.61 15.34 2.57
C SER A 99 10.68 14.14 2.43
N LEU A 100 10.83 13.41 1.33
CA LEU A 100 10.10 12.19 1.02
C LEU A 100 11.02 10.97 1.11
N TRP A 101 10.52 9.90 1.70
CA TRP A 101 11.25 8.66 1.99
C TRP A 101 10.53 7.46 1.33
N PRO A 102 11.21 6.34 1.06
CA PRO A 102 10.54 5.09 0.69
C PRO A 102 9.50 4.70 1.74
N GLY A 103 8.28 4.37 1.30
CA GLY A 103 7.13 4.13 2.18
C GLY A 103 6.22 5.33 2.38
N ASP A 104 6.65 6.55 2.07
CA ASP A 104 5.75 7.71 2.06
C ASP A 104 4.76 7.60 0.90
N VAL A 105 3.59 8.21 1.07
CA VAL A 105 2.52 8.28 0.06
C VAL A 105 2.25 9.74 -0.29
N VAL A 106 2.12 10.05 -1.58
CA VAL A 106 1.74 11.37 -2.07
C VAL A 106 0.41 11.27 -2.80
N THR A 107 -0.50 12.21 -2.55
CA THR A 107 -1.83 12.23 -3.16
C THR A 107 -2.09 13.53 -3.93
N ALA A 108 -2.64 13.40 -5.14
CA ALA A 108 -3.03 14.52 -5.98
C ALA A 108 -4.49 14.40 -6.44
N THR A 109 -5.15 15.55 -6.62
CA THR A 109 -6.46 15.67 -7.30
C THR A 109 -6.32 16.64 -8.49
N ALA A 110 -7.40 16.87 -9.24
CA ALA A 110 -7.40 17.86 -10.32
C ALA A 110 -7.31 19.32 -9.80
N GLU A 111 -7.90 19.58 -8.64
CA GLU A 111 -7.93 20.90 -7.99
C GLU A 111 -6.67 21.16 -7.19
N GLN A 112 -5.94 20.11 -6.85
CA GLN A 112 -4.81 20.18 -5.94
C GLN A 112 -3.62 19.41 -6.51
N ALA A 113 -2.90 20.08 -7.42
CA ALA A 113 -1.65 19.60 -7.95
C ALA A 113 -0.56 19.55 -6.88
N VAL A 114 0.34 18.58 -6.99
CA VAL A 114 1.49 18.41 -6.10
C VAL A 114 2.78 18.70 -6.85
N VAL A 115 3.69 19.43 -6.22
CA VAL A 115 5.04 19.64 -6.75
C VAL A 115 6.01 18.76 -5.98
N LEU A 116 6.71 17.89 -6.70
CA LEU A 116 7.83 17.12 -6.17
C LEU A 116 9.14 17.62 -6.77
N SER A 117 10.23 17.49 -6.00
CA SER A 117 11.60 17.69 -6.46
C SER A 117 12.47 16.46 -6.15
N GLY A 118 13.73 16.49 -6.59
CA GLY A 118 14.66 15.38 -6.40
C GLY A 118 14.40 14.23 -7.37
N SER A 119 14.56 12.99 -6.94
CA SER A 119 14.30 11.82 -7.77
C SER A 119 13.72 10.65 -6.98
N GLY A 120 13.10 9.71 -7.68
CA GLY A 120 12.64 8.47 -7.07
C GLY A 120 11.89 7.56 -8.02
N ARG A 121 11.46 6.42 -7.48
CA ARG A 121 10.62 5.41 -8.14
C ARG A 121 9.34 5.20 -7.37
N TYR A 122 8.25 5.00 -8.09
CA TYR A 122 6.92 4.86 -7.50
C TYR A 122 6.09 3.74 -8.13
N PHE A 123 5.12 3.29 -7.35
CA PHE A 123 3.90 2.64 -7.83
C PHE A 123 2.73 3.62 -7.68
N GLU A 124 1.83 3.65 -8.64
CA GLU A 124 0.69 4.57 -8.69
C GLU A 124 -0.62 3.83 -8.84
N VAL A 125 -1.63 4.35 -8.14
CA VAL A 125 -3.02 3.97 -8.34
C VAL A 125 -3.85 5.23 -8.52
N THR A 126 -4.51 5.35 -9.66
CA THR A 126 -5.54 6.37 -9.90
C THR A 126 -6.90 5.72 -9.79
N VAL A 127 -7.80 6.34 -9.02
CA VAL A 127 -9.14 5.83 -8.73
C VAL A 127 -10.15 6.98 -8.74
N GLU A 128 -11.44 6.67 -8.88
CA GLU A 128 -12.52 7.63 -8.70
C GLU A 128 -12.36 8.42 -7.38
N GLU A 129 -12.62 9.72 -7.45
CA GLU A 129 -12.69 10.55 -6.25
C GLU A 129 -13.97 10.24 -5.47
N THR A 130 -13.82 10.10 -4.16
CA THR A 130 -14.92 9.81 -3.24
C THR A 130 -14.98 10.86 -2.14
N ALA A 131 -15.86 10.67 -1.15
CA ALA A 131 -15.88 11.50 0.06
C ALA A 131 -14.66 11.29 0.98
N TYR A 132 -13.73 10.38 0.66
CA TYR A 132 -12.52 10.20 1.45
C TYR A 132 -11.58 11.39 1.27
N CYS A 133 -11.27 12.08 2.36
CA CYS A 133 -10.31 13.18 2.35
C CYS A 133 -8.89 12.63 2.46
N ALA A 134 -8.32 12.22 1.33
CA ALA A 134 -6.96 11.70 1.30
C ALA A 134 -5.94 12.79 1.71
N PRO A 135 -4.91 12.45 2.50
CA PRO A 135 -3.85 13.40 2.83
C PRO A 135 -3.04 13.73 1.58
N ARG A 136 -2.60 14.99 1.46
CA ARG A 136 -1.62 15.44 0.46
C ARG A 136 -0.36 14.58 0.49
N ALA A 137 0.10 14.27 1.69
CA ALA A 137 1.20 13.34 1.93
C ALA A 137 1.00 12.57 3.23
N ALA A 138 1.42 11.31 3.25
CA ALA A 138 1.54 10.52 4.47
C ALA A 138 3.01 10.16 4.69
N PHE A 139 3.58 10.67 5.78
CA PHE A 139 5.00 10.51 6.12
C PHE A 139 5.19 9.33 7.06
N LEU A 140 5.50 8.17 6.50
CA LEU A 140 5.52 6.89 7.20
C LEU A 140 6.45 6.92 8.43
N ARG A 141 7.61 7.59 8.31
CA ARG A 141 8.60 7.72 9.39
C ARG A 141 8.08 8.40 10.66
N ASN A 142 7.05 9.23 10.54
CA ASN A 142 6.48 10.00 11.64
C ASN A 142 5.21 9.36 12.23
N LEU A 143 4.70 8.29 11.62
CA LEU A 143 3.52 7.60 12.11
C LEU A 143 3.85 6.71 13.31
N ALA A 144 2.87 6.55 14.19
CA ALA A 144 2.99 5.70 15.36
C ALA A 144 2.90 4.21 14.99
N ASP A 145 3.63 3.40 15.73
CA ASP A 145 3.60 1.94 15.60
C ASP A 145 2.35 1.35 16.28
N HIS A 146 1.63 0.50 15.56
CA HIS A 146 0.42 -0.18 16.04
C HIS A 146 0.46 -1.68 15.75
N PRO A 147 0.45 -2.57 16.76
CA PRO A 147 0.40 -3.99 16.50
C PRO A 147 -0.90 -4.40 15.79
N GLY A 148 -0.85 -5.38 14.91
CA GLY A 148 -2.04 -5.89 14.22
C GLY A 148 -1.72 -6.64 12.93
N GLY A 149 -2.73 -7.28 12.34
CA GLY A 149 -2.60 -8.03 11.09
C GLY A 149 -1.43 -9.01 11.12
N CYS A 150 -0.59 -8.97 10.08
CA CYS A 150 0.62 -9.78 9.96
C CYS A 150 1.75 -9.46 10.96
N ALA A 151 1.61 -8.43 11.81
CA ALA A 151 2.60 -8.06 12.82
C ALA A 151 1.93 -7.80 14.19
N ALA A 152 1.24 -8.82 14.72
CA ALA A 152 0.48 -8.75 15.98
C ALA A 152 1.35 -8.93 17.24
N TYR A 153 2.55 -8.33 17.28
CA TYR A 153 3.46 -8.40 18.42
C TYR A 153 3.75 -7.00 19.01
N PRO A 154 3.99 -6.86 20.33
CA PRO A 154 4.30 -5.56 20.93
C PRO A 154 5.54 -4.91 20.30
N GLY A 155 5.44 -3.62 19.98
CA GLY A 155 6.52 -2.87 19.32
C GLY A 155 6.72 -3.25 17.84
N ALA A 156 5.73 -3.87 17.20
CA ALA A 156 5.74 -4.08 15.77
C ALA A 156 5.80 -2.74 15.03
N PHE A 157 6.76 -2.62 14.11
CA PHE A 157 6.68 -1.59 13.09
C PHE A 157 5.50 -1.95 12.19
N ARG A 158 4.35 -1.35 12.46
CA ARG A 158 3.16 -1.39 11.62
C ARG A 158 2.52 -0.03 11.69
N ARG A 159 2.46 0.64 10.55
CA ARG A 159 2.02 2.04 10.44
C ARG A 159 1.06 2.12 9.26
N GLU A 160 -0.02 2.87 9.42
CA GLU A 160 -1.06 2.99 8.41
C GLU A 160 -0.93 4.36 7.75
N ALA A 161 -0.28 4.48 6.60
CA ALA A 161 -0.14 5.79 5.95
C ALA A 161 -1.46 6.25 5.34
N ILE A 162 -2.26 5.31 4.80
CA ILE A 162 -3.61 5.58 4.30
C ILE A 162 -4.59 4.66 5.04
N PRO A 163 -5.12 5.06 6.22
CA PRO A 163 -5.93 4.17 7.05
C PRO A 163 -7.25 3.76 6.39
N PRO A 164 -7.80 2.58 6.71
CA PRO A 164 -9.03 2.11 6.10
C PRO A 164 -10.23 2.85 6.70
N GLN A 165 -11.11 3.38 5.85
CA GLN A 165 -12.39 3.94 6.30
C GLN A 165 -13.51 2.93 6.09
N ARG A 166 -13.82 2.19 7.16
CA ARG A 166 -14.85 1.16 7.13
C ARG A 166 -16.22 1.78 6.82
N PRO A 167 -17.01 1.18 5.91
CA PRO A 167 -18.39 1.58 5.71
C PRO A 167 -19.22 1.31 6.96
N ALA A 168 -20.40 1.94 7.03
CA ALA A 168 -21.38 1.57 8.03
C ALA A 168 -21.73 0.07 7.90
N GLN A 169 -21.96 -0.61 9.02
CA GLN A 169 -22.20 -2.07 9.03
C GLN A 169 -23.39 -2.51 8.16
N ALA A 170 -24.36 -1.61 7.93
CA ALA A 170 -25.53 -1.85 7.08
C ALA A 170 -25.40 -1.28 5.65
N ALA A 171 -24.22 -0.79 5.25
CA ALA A 171 -24.02 -0.29 3.89
C ALA A 171 -24.17 -1.42 2.88
N GLY A 172 -24.87 -1.17 1.77
CA GLY A 172 -24.91 -2.11 0.64
C GLY A 172 -23.51 -2.29 0.03
N ASP A 173 -22.77 -1.20 -0.13
CA ASP A 173 -21.40 -1.20 -0.63
C ASP A 173 -20.38 -1.33 0.51
N GLN A 174 -19.72 -2.49 0.59
CA GLN A 174 -18.72 -2.76 1.62
C GLN A 174 -17.31 -2.28 1.25
N ARG A 175 -17.09 -1.70 0.07
CA ARG A 175 -15.78 -1.14 -0.33
C ARG A 175 -15.38 0.08 0.51
N GLY A 176 -16.32 0.71 1.21
CA GLY A 176 -16.07 1.96 1.93
C GLY A 176 -15.86 3.16 1.00
N VAL A 177 -15.78 4.36 1.59
CA VAL A 177 -15.47 5.57 0.82
C VAL A 177 -13.99 5.62 0.44
N ASN A 178 -13.11 5.09 1.29
CA ASN A 178 -11.69 4.99 0.94
C ASN A 178 -11.47 3.75 0.07
N ARG A 179 -11.21 3.96 -1.23
CA ARG A 179 -10.96 2.87 -2.19
C ARG A 179 -9.56 2.28 -2.07
N ILE A 180 -8.63 2.93 -1.39
CA ILE A 180 -7.23 2.52 -1.30
C ILE A 180 -6.78 2.57 0.16
N ASN A 181 -6.38 1.44 0.73
CA ASN A 181 -5.72 1.43 2.03
C ASN A 181 -4.23 1.12 1.86
N GLU A 182 -3.40 1.71 2.70
CA GLU A 182 -2.00 1.37 2.83
C GLU A 182 -1.67 1.15 4.30
N HIS A 183 -0.92 0.09 4.55
CA HIS A 183 -0.18 -0.06 5.80
C HIS A 183 1.16 -0.75 5.56
N THR A 184 2.21 -0.26 6.22
CA THR A 184 3.57 -0.77 6.08
C THR A 184 3.98 -1.49 7.36
N LEU A 185 4.62 -2.65 7.22
CA LEU A 185 5.03 -3.46 8.37
C LEU A 185 6.33 -4.24 8.18
N ASP A 186 7.02 -4.47 9.30
CA ASP A 186 8.17 -5.40 9.40
C ASP A 186 7.70 -6.78 9.87
N MET A 187 7.72 -7.73 8.94
CA MET A 187 7.21 -9.09 9.13
C MET A 187 8.39 -10.04 9.29
N ARG A 188 8.74 -10.28 10.55
CA ARG A 188 9.92 -11.08 10.94
C ARG A 188 9.50 -12.38 11.60
N ILE A 189 10.04 -13.50 11.11
CA ILE A 189 9.67 -14.84 11.61
C ILE A 189 10.17 -15.12 13.03
N ASP A 190 11.18 -14.37 13.49
CA ASP A 190 11.75 -14.51 14.83
C ASP A 190 11.00 -13.73 15.91
N ARG A 191 9.94 -13.02 15.54
CA ARG A 191 9.04 -12.32 16.47
C ARG A 191 8.00 -13.28 17.06
N LYS A 192 7.43 -12.89 18.19
CA LYS A 192 6.41 -13.66 18.90
C LYS A 192 5.16 -12.80 19.18
N PRO A 193 3.99 -13.15 18.61
CA PRO A 193 3.79 -14.22 17.62
C PRO A 193 4.55 -13.96 16.31
N PRO A 194 4.87 -15.01 15.53
CA PRO A 194 5.38 -14.84 14.16
C PRO A 194 4.28 -14.23 13.26
N PRO A 195 4.62 -13.81 12.03
CA PRO A 195 3.65 -13.26 11.11
C PRO A 195 2.47 -14.20 10.86
N ILE A 196 1.27 -13.61 10.77
CA ILE A 196 0.02 -14.37 10.66
C ILE A 196 -0.25 -14.74 9.21
N ARG A 197 -0.59 -16.00 8.98
CA ARG A 197 -1.05 -16.53 7.70
C ARG A 197 -2.52 -16.21 7.54
N HIS A 198 -2.90 -15.63 6.41
CA HIS A 198 -4.29 -15.25 6.19
C HIS A 198 -4.60 -15.12 4.70
N TYR A 199 -5.88 -14.90 4.40
CA TYR A 199 -6.35 -14.53 3.08
C TYR A 199 -7.50 -13.54 3.17
N HIS A 200 -7.74 -12.87 2.05
CA HIS A 200 -8.82 -11.91 1.87
C HIS A 200 -9.81 -12.41 0.83
N GLY A 201 -11.11 -12.28 1.09
CA GLY A 201 -12.15 -12.58 0.09
C GLY A 201 -12.45 -11.39 -0.83
N PRO A 202 -13.23 -11.62 -1.91
CA PRO A 202 -13.83 -10.52 -2.68
C PRO A 202 -14.75 -9.67 -1.79
N ILE A 203 -15.01 -8.42 -2.19
CA ILE A 203 -15.76 -7.44 -1.40
C ILE A 203 -17.19 -7.32 -1.93
N ALA A 204 -18.18 -7.44 -1.04
CA ALA A 204 -19.59 -7.28 -1.39
C ALA A 204 -19.92 -5.83 -1.75
N ILE A 205 -20.72 -5.62 -2.81
CA ILE A 205 -21.18 -4.28 -3.23
C ILE A 205 -22.71 -4.13 -3.21
N GLY A 206 -23.41 -5.08 -2.62
CA GLY A 206 -24.87 -5.10 -2.50
C GLY A 206 -25.51 -6.06 -3.52
N GLU A 207 -26.80 -6.37 -3.33
CA GLU A 207 -27.60 -7.17 -4.28
C GLU A 207 -27.03 -8.56 -4.64
N GLY A 208 -26.13 -9.10 -3.81
CA GLY A 208 -25.44 -10.37 -4.06
C GLY A 208 -24.23 -10.25 -4.99
N GLU A 209 -23.88 -9.04 -5.40
CA GLU A 209 -22.70 -8.74 -6.21
C GLU A 209 -21.45 -8.54 -5.36
N THR A 210 -20.31 -8.86 -5.97
CA THR A 210 -18.99 -8.70 -5.38
C THR A 210 -18.02 -8.09 -6.38
N VAL A 211 -17.03 -7.35 -5.89
CA VAL A 211 -15.86 -6.95 -6.67
C VAL A 211 -14.63 -7.74 -6.22
N ASN A 212 -13.68 -7.87 -7.13
CA ASN A 212 -12.38 -8.44 -6.82
C ASN A 212 -11.65 -7.58 -5.78
N HIS A 213 -10.80 -8.24 -5.01
CA HIS A 213 -9.88 -7.61 -4.08
C HIS A 213 -8.44 -8.03 -4.41
N SER A 214 -7.49 -7.19 -4.02
CA SER A 214 -6.08 -7.57 -3.97
C SER A 214 -5.36 -6.85 -2.85
N GLU A 215 -4.36 -7.51 -2.29
CA GLU A 215 -3.30 -6.84 -1.55
C GLU A 215 -2.02 -6.85 -2.38
N ILE A 216 -1.43 -5.67 -2.56
CA ILE A 216 -0.21 -5.45 -3.32
C ILE A 216 0.90 -5.14 -2.33
N ALA A 217 1.93 -5.98 -2.30
CA ALA A 217 3.10 -5.76 -1.50
C ALA A 217 4.22 -5.11 -2.30
N ILE A 218 4.72 -3.98 -1.80
CA ILE A 218 5.94 -3.34 -2.28
C ILE A 218 7.00 -3.52 -1.21
N VAL A 219 8.05 -4.26 -1.51
CA VAL A 219 9.12 -4.54 -0.56
C VAL A 219 10.05 -3.34 -0.49
N LEU A 220 10.28 -2.86 0.73
CA LEU A 220 11.05 -1.66 1.02
C LEU A 220 12.39 -2.01 1.69
N PRO A 221 13.41 -1.15 1.56
CA PRO A 221 14.66 -1.32 2.29
C PRO A 221 14.48 -1.03 3.79
N ARG A 222 14.84 -2.00 4.64
CA ARG A 222 14.82 -1.87 6.11
C ARG A 222 15.70 -0.76 6.65
N SER A 223 16.87 -0.59 6.02
CA SER A 223 17.91 0.35 6.45
C SER A 223 17.41 1.79 6.51
N VAL A 224 16.45 2.15 5.66
CA VAL A 224 15.81 3.47 5.65
C VAL A 224 15.15 3.78 7.00
N TYR A 225 14.63 2.78 7.70
CA TYR A 225 13.95 2.96 8.99
C TYR A 225 14.81 2.55 10.19
N GLY A 226 16.12 2.34 9.98
CA GLY A 226 17.02 1.84 11.02
C GLY A 226 16.64 0.44 11.52
N LEU A 227 15.85 -0.29 10.74
CA LEU A 227 15.44 -1.64 11.09
C LEU A 227 16.62 -2.60 10.84
N PRO A 228 16.90 -3.52 11.79
CA PRO A 228 18.00 -4.47 11.65
C PRO A 228 17.79 -5.38 10.45
N GLU A 229 18.90 -5.77 9.80
CA GLU A 229 18.88 -6.81 8.78
C GLU A 229 18.36 -8.13 9.35
N VAL A 230 17.66 -8.88 8.51
CA VAL A 230 17.39 -10.30 8.72
C VAL A 230 18.63 -11.08 8.30
N ASP A 231 18.86 -12.23 8.93
CA ASP A 231 20.06 -13.04 8.70
C ASP A 231 20.30 -13.25 7.19
N GLN A 232 21.51 -12.95 6.71
CA GLN A 232 21.83 -12.76 5.27
C GLN A 232 21.66 -14.03 4.41
N LEU A 233 21.26 -15.14 5.01
CA LEU A 233 20.91 -16.39 4.34
C LEU A 233 19.47 -16.40 3.81
N ASP A 234 18.60 -15.46 4.23
CA ASP A 234 17.22 -15.31 3.74
C ASP A 234 16.99 -13.87 3.26
N MET A 235 16.84 -13.71 1.94
CA MET A 235 16.57 -12.42 1.28
C MET A 235 15.16 -11.86 1.60
N GLY A 236 14.34 -12.62 2.34
CA GLY A 236 12.93 -12.35 2.53
C GLY A 236 12.12 -13.04 1.43
N HIS A 237 10.96 -13.57 1.81
CA HIS A 237 10.08 -14.27 0.88
C HIS A 237 8.61 -14.16 1.30
N LEU A 238 7.72 -14.39 0.34
CA LEU A 238 6.30 -14.56 0.58
C LEU A 238 5.95 -16.03 0.42
N VAL A 239 5.23 -16.57 1.39
CA VAL A 239 4.53 -17.85 1.26
C VAL A 239 3.13 -17.55 0.74
N ILE A 240 2.85 -17.88 -0.51
CA ILE A 240 1.52 -17.75 -1.11
C ILE A 240 0.76 -19.05 -0.93
N TYR A 241 -0.45 -18.95 -0.39
CA TYR A 241 -1.41 -20.04 -0.28
C TYR A 241 -2.32 -19.96 -1.50
N ARG A 242 -2.21 -20.90 -2.43
CA ARG A 242 -2.87 -20.81 -3.74
C ARG A 242 -4.38 -21.07 -3.67
N ARG A 243 -4.80 -21.90 -2.71
CA ARG A 243 -6.20 -22.32 -2.49
C ARG A 243 -6.52 -22.48 -1.00
N PRO A 244 -6.32 -21.44 -0.17
CA PRO A 244 -6.34 -21.53 1.29
C PRO A 244 -7.66 -22.09 1.86
N ALA A 245 -8.79 -21.81 1.22
CA ALA A 245 -10.10 -22.30 1.64
C ALA A 245 -10.37 -23.79 1.29
N VAL A 246 -9.57 -24.39 0.39
CA VAL A 246 -9.74 -25.77 -0.09
C VAL A 246 -8.60 -26.67 0.38
N ASP A 247 -7.37 -26.20 0.24
CA ASP A 247 -6.14 -26.87 0.62
C ASP A 247 -5.12 -25.82 1.15
N PRO A 248 -5.08 -25.58 2.47
CA PRO A 248 -4.15 -24.61 3.07
C PRO A 248 -2.69 -25.08 3.05
N THR A 249 -2.41 -26.31 2.58
CA THR A 249 -1.04 -26.81 2.39
C THR A 249 -0.51 -26.53 0.98
N ASP A 250 -1.37 -26.10 0.07
CA ASP A 250 -1.02 -25.76 -1.31
C ASP A 250 -0.32 -24.39 -1.37
N THR A 251 0.99 -24.42 -1.14
CA THR A 251 1.82 -23.22 -1.04
C THR A 251 2.84 -23.09 -2.19
N MET A 252 3.18 -21.85 -2.52
CA MET A 252 4.36 -21.51 -3.31
C MET A 252 5.19 -20.44 -2.59
N ILE A 253 6.51 -20.46 -2.78
CA ILE A 253 7.42 -19.47 -2.20
C ILE A 253 7.82 -18.49 -3.30
N VAL A 254 7.64 -17.19 -3.03
CA VAL A 254 8.09 -16.11 -3.91
C VAL A 254 9.25 -15.40 -3.22
N PRO A 255 10.50 -15.53 -3.72
CA PRO A 255 11.61 -14.76 -3.19
C PRO A 255 11.42 -13.28 -3.53
N VAL A 256 11.78 -12.40 -2.60
CA VAL A 256 11.67 -10.95 -2.80
C VAL A 256 12.89 -10.22 -2.31
N GLN A 257 13.01 -8.97 -2.75
CA GLN A 257 14.03 -8.03 -2.31
C GLN A 257 13.44 -6.61 -2.38
N PRO A 258 14.07 -5.58 -1.77
CA PRO A 258 13.63 -4.20 -1.93
C PRO A 258 13.42 -3.84 -3.41
N GLY A 259 12.26 -3.29 -3.76
CA GLY A 259 11.84 -3.06 -5.15
C GLY A 259 11.03 -4.20 -5.78
N SER A 260 10.80 -5.31 -5.09
CA SER A 260 9.81 -6.31 -5.50
C SER A 260 8.38 -5.80 -5.32
N ILE A 261 7.51 -6.08 -6.29
CA ILE A 261 6.07 -5.82 -6.26
C ILE A 261 5.35 -7.17 -6.43
N VAL A 262 4.51 -7.55 -5.48
CA VAL A 262 3.75 -8.82 -5.50
C VAL A 262 2.27 -8.56 -5.29
N VAL A 263 1.42 -9.13 -6.14
CA VAL A 263 -0.04 -8.98 -6.06
C VAL A 263 -0.65 -10.28 -5.56
N THR A 264 -1.38 -10.24 -4.44
CA THR A 264 -2.20 -11.37 -3.97
C THR A 264 -3.66 -11.14 -4.35
N PRO A 265 -4.18 -11.79 -5.40
CA PRO A 265 -5.55 -11.57 -5.87
C PRO A 265 -6.59 -12.36 -5.06
N ALA A 266 -7.81 -11.82 -5.04
CA ALA A 266 -9.00 -12.47 -4.52
C ALA A 266 -10.22 -12.16 -5.42
N THR A 267 -10.69 -13.18 -6.13
CA THR A 267 -11.90 -13.17 -6.95
C THR A 267 -12.94 -14.14 -6.38
N PRO A 268 -14.21 -14.08 -6.83
CA PRO A 268 -15.24 -15.04 -6.45
C PRO A 268 -14.88 -16.49 -6.77
N GLU A 269 -14.17 -16.72 -7.88
CA GLU A 269 -13.76 -18.04 -8.34
C GLU A 269 -12.51 -18.53 -7.60
N GLN A 270 -11.65 -17.60 -7.17
CA GLN A 270 -10.37 -17.95 -6.58
C GLN A 270 -9.88 -16.89 -5.60
N THR A 271 -9.62 -17.34 -4.38
CA THR A 271 -8.98 -16.54 -3.35
C THR A 271 -7.58 -17.06 -3.08
N MET A 272 -6.58 -16.18 -3.02
CA MET A 272 -5.23 -16.51 -2.57
C MET A 272 -4.97 -15.92 -1.18
N GLY A 273 -4.13 -16.60 -0.41
CA GLY A 273 -3.62 -16.12 0.87
C GLY A 273 -2.13 -15.86 0.80
N HIS A 274 -1.60 -15.20 1.81
CA HIS A 274 -0.17 -14.97 1.91
C HIS A 274 0.30 -14.98 3.38
N CYS A 275 1.61 -15.13 3.53
CA CYS A 275 2.35 -14.85 4.75
C CYS A 275 3.71 -14.30 4.32
N PHE A 276 4.07 -13.12 4.82
CA PHE A 276 5.36 -12.52 4.55
C PHE A 276 6.35 -12.96 5.63
N GLU A 277 7.50 -13.45 5.19
CA GLU A 277 8.55 -13.95 6.07
C GLU A 277 9.82 -13.17 5.80
N ASN A 278 10.34 -12.50 6.84
CA ASN A 278 11.53 -11.67 6.77
C ASN A 278 11.43 -10.55 5.72
N CYS A 279 10.25 -9.95 5.57
CA CYS A 279 9.99 -8.83 4.64
C CYS A 279 9.59 -7.54 5.38
N PHE A 280 10.09 -6.40 4.92
CA PHE A 280 9.58 -5.08 5.29
C PHE A 280 8.86 -4.53 4.06
N ALA A 281 7.54 -4.38 4.13
CA ALA A 281 6.75 -4.09 2.94
C ALA A 281 5.60 -3.14 3.25
N MET A 282 5.31 -2.30 2.25
CA MET A 282 4.10 -1.52 2.13
C MET A 282 3.02 -2.39 1.51
N LEU A 283 1.89 -2.56 2.20
CA LEU A 283 0.76 -3.36 1.74
C LEU A 283 -0.38 -2.44 1.32
N ILE A 284 -0.70 -2.47 0.04
CA ILE A 284 -1.74 -1.64 -0.60
C ILE A 284 -2.94 -2.52 -0.91
N ALA A 285 -4.06 -2.25 -0.25
CA ALA A 285 -5.31 -3.00 -0.40
C ALA A 285 -6.29 -2.29 -1.34
N ILE A 286 -6.82 -3.03 -2.33
CA ILE A 286 -7.73 -2.52 -3.36
C ILE A 286 -8.91 -3.49 -3.56
N PRO A 287 -10.18 -3.03 -3.47
CA PRO A 287 -10.57 -1.83 -2.73
C PRO A 287 -10.22 -1.94 -1.25
N GLY A 288 -10.06 -0.78 -0.59
CA GLY A 288 -9.61 -0.58 0.78
C GLY A 288 -10.13 -1.59 1.83
N PHE A 289 -9.33 -1.82 2.86
CA PHE A 289 -9.40 -2.95 3.79
C PHE A 289 -10.74 -3.09 4.54
N VAL A 290 -11.69 -3.79 3.89
CA VAL A 290 -12.93 -4.36 4.44
C VAL A 290 -13.13 -5.80 3.93
N ALA A 291 -12.13 -6.36 3.22
CA ALA A 291 -12.20 -7.73 2.77
C ALA A 291 -12.33 -8.70 3.96
N PRO A 292 -13.19 -9.73 3.88
CA PRO A 292 -13.27 -10.76 4.90
C PRO A 292 -11.88 -11.31 5.21
N TYR A 293 -11.42 -11.11 6.44
CA TYR A 293 -10.15 -11.61 6.92
C TYR A 293 -10.34 -13.00 7.50
N HIS A 294 -9.64 -13.97 6.94
CA HIS A 294 -9.70 -15.36 7.38
C HIS A 294 -8.30 -15.83 7.77
N MET A 295 -8.12 -16.20 9.03
CA MET A 295 -6.88 -16.82 9.51
C MET A 295 -6.75 -18.24 8.96
N LEU A 296 -5.51 -18.63 8.65
CA LEU A 296 -5.14 -19.98 8.20
C LEU A 296 -4.51 -20.82 9.31
#